data_AF-A0A8U0I2F7-F1
#
_entry.id   AF-A0A8U0I2F7-F1
#
_cell.length_a   1.000
_cell.length_b   1.000
_cell.length_c   1.000
_cell.angle_alpha   90.00
_cell.angle_beta   90.00
_cell.angle_gamma   90.00
#
_symmetry.space_group_name_H-M   'P 1'
#
loop_
_entity.id
_entity.type
_entity.pdbx_description
1 polymer ?
#
loop_
_entity_poly.entity_id
_entity_poly.type
_entity_poly.pdbx_seq_one_letter_code
_entity_poly.pdbx_strand_id
1 'polypeptide(L)' 'MSNVIDDESNGLSPEQRLEPRNIRLIDPSIATIDDMDTLRACVAYENTHQNRIQILRRLKRRAEEIRAE' A
#
# COMPACT_ATOMS: atom_id res chain seq x y z
N MET A 1 -19.88 -4.35 -23.22
CA MET A 1 -18.71 -3.55 -22.82
C MET A 1 -19.20 -2.35 -22.05
N SER A 2 -19.07 -2.34 -20.73
CA SER A 2 -19.39 -1.16 -19.91
C SER A 2 -18.14 -0.78 -19.14
N ASN A 3 -17.55 0.33 -19.55
CA ASN A 3 -16.43 1.02 -18.91
C ASN A 3 -16.87 1.43 -17.51
N VAL A 4 -16.45 0.67 -16.51
CA VAL A 4 -16.48 1.13 -15.12
C VAL A 4 -15.18 1.92 -14.94
N ILE A 5 -15.31 3.24 -15.04
CA ILE A 5 -14.34 4.17 -14.47
C ILE A 5 -14.67 4.14 -12.98
N ASP A 6 -14.23 3.08 -12.30
CA ASP A 6 -14.39 2.98 -10.87
C ASP A 6 -13.20 3.69 -10.22
N ASP A 7 -13.52 4.34 -9.13
CA ASP A 7 -12.68 5.12 -8.26
C ASP A 7 -11.55 4.24 -7.66
N GLU A 8 -10.49 3.99 -8.45
CA GLU A 8 -9.30 3.20 -8.11
C GLU A 8 -8.41 3.91 -7.06
N SER A 9 -9.00 4.59 -6.08
CA SER A 9 -8.26 5.19 -4.98
C SER A 9 -8.43 4.49 -3.64
N ASN A 10 -9.50 3.72 -3.38
CA ASN A 10 -9.64 3.19 -2.00
C ASN A 10 -10.40 1.86 -1.79
N GLY A 11 -10.69 1.09 -2.83
CA GLY A 11 -11.51 -0.13 -2.70
C GLY A 11 -10.77 -1.43 -2.33
N LEU A 12 -9.44 -1.45 -2.37
CA LEU A 12 -8.67 -2.68 -2.20
C LEU A 12 -8.16 -2.83 -0.77
N SER A 13 -8.49 -3.97 -0.14
CA SER A 13 -7.91 -4.35 1.14
C SER A 13 -6.38 -4.49 1.04
N PRO A 14 -5.64 -4.41 2.15
CA PRO A 14 -4.20 -4.65 2.14
C PRO A 14 -3.82 -5.96 1.44
N GLU A 15 -4.58 -7.03 1.68
CA GLU A 15 -4.42 -8.34 1.03
C GLU A 15 -4.53 -8.26 -0.50
N GLN A 16 -5.54 -7.55 -1.02
CA GLN A 16 -5.79 -7.45 -2.47
C GLN A 16 -4.75 -6.61 -3.20
N ARG A 17 -4.22 -5.56 -2.57
CA ARG A 17 -3.10 -4.76 -3.12
C ARG A 17 -1.82 -5.55 -3.26
N LEU A 18 -1.71 -6.64 -2.51
CA LEU A 18 -0.50 -7.42 -2.34
C LEU A 18 -0.50 -8.75 -3.09
N GLU A 19 -1.53 -9.02 -3.90
CA GLU A 19 -1.57 -10.17 -4.79
C GLU A 19 -0.49 -10.07 -5.89
N PRO A 20 0.08 -11.21 -6.36
CA PRO A 20 1.12 -11.21 -7.40
C PRO A 20 0.72 -10.50 -8.70
N ARG A 21 -0.58 -10.43 -9.00
CA ARG A 21 -1.15 -9.74 -10.16
C ARG A 21 -1.10 -8.22 -10.02
N ASN A 22 -1.08 -7.72 -8.79
CA ASN A 22 -1.20 -6.31 -8.43
C ASN A 22 0.12 -5.70 -7.95
N ILE A 23 1.26 -6.39 -8.15
CA ILE A 23 2.59 -5.87 -7.79
C ILE A 23 2.84 -4.47 -8.39
N ARG A 24 2.31 -4.21 -9.59
CA ARG A 24 2.37 -2.89 -10.26
C ARG A 24 1.59 -1.79 -9.53
N LEU A 25 0.58 -2.16 -8.75
CA LEU A 25 -0.24 -1.25 -7.96
C LEU A 25 0.34 -0.98 -6.58
N ILE A 26 1.36 -1.71 -6.13
CA ILE A 26 1.97 -1.54 -4.80
C ILE A 26 2.56 -0.12 -4.64
N ASP A 27 3.29 0.38 -5.63
CA ASP A 27 3.88 1.72 -5.56
C ASP A 27 2.82 2.84 -5.50
N PRO A 28 1.83 2.88 -6.42
CA PRO A 28 0.70 3.82 -6.31
C PRO A 28 -0.07 3.68 -5.00
N SER A 29 -0.25 2.44 -4.52
CA SER A 29 -0.99 2.15 -3.30
C SER A 29 -0.29 2.63 -2.03
N ILE A 30 1.04 2.58 -2.00
CA ILE A 30 1.80 3.13 -0.87
C ILE A 30 1.83 4.65 -0.93
N ALA A 31 1.96 5.23 -2.13
CA ALA A 31 1.98 6.67 -2.33
C ALA A 31 0.66 7.36 -1.94
N THR A 32 -0.46 6.64 -2.00
CA THR A 32 -1.78 7.14 -1.59
C THR A 32 -2.02 7.07 -0.07
N ILE A 33 -1.15 6.43 0.71
CA ILE A 33 -1.23 6.45 2.17
C ILE A 33 -0.75 7.82 2.65
N ASP A 34 -1.62 8.57 3.31
CA ASP A 34 -1.35 9.90 3.87
C ASP A 34 -1.31 9.92 5.40
N ASP A 35 -1.77 8.86 6.06
CA ASP A 35 -1.79 8.75 7.52
C ASP A 35 -0.84 7.67 8.08
N MET A 36 -0.30 7.93 9.28
CA MET A 36 0.66 7.05 9.93
C MET A 36 0.04 5.76 10.51
N ASP A 37 -1.26 5.72 10.77
CA ASP A 37 -1.92 4.57 11.37
C ASP A 37 -2.19 3.47 10.34
N THR A 38 -2.65 3.84 9.14
CA THR A 38 -2.74 2.97 7.96
C THR A 38 -1.37 2.41 7.60
N LEU A 39 -0.34 3.26 7.64
CA LEU A 39 1.04 2.84 7.35
C LEU A 39 1.54 1.79 8.35
N ARG A 40 1.25 1.98 9.65
CA ARG A 40 1.56 0.98 10.69
C ARG A 40 0.80 -0.33 10.49
N ALA A 41 -0.48 -0.26 10.10
CA ALA A 41 -1.26 -1.46 9.79
C ALA A 41 -0.65 -2.24 8.61
N CYS A 42 -0.21 -1.56 7.54
CA CYS A 42 0.49 -2.19 6.42
C CYS A 42 1.82 -2.84 6.86
N VAL A 43 2.59 -2.18 7.73
CA VAL A 43 3.85 -2.74 8.27
C VAL A 43 3.58 -3.98 9.13
N ALA A 44 2.58 -3.94 10.01
CA ALA A 44 2.20 -5.07 10.85
C ALA A 44 1.73 -6.26 9.99
N TYR A 45 0.93 -6.00 8.95
CA TYR A 45 0.47 -7.01 8.00
C TYR A 45 1.65 -7.67 7.28
N GLU A 46 2.57 -6.88 6.72
CA GLU A 46 3.77 -7.43 6.06
C GLU A 46 4.62 -8.25 7.02
N ASN A 47 4.91 -7.76 8.22
CA ASN A 47 5.72 -8.46 9.21
C ASN A 47 5.11 -9.81 9.65
N THR A 48 3.79 -9.95 9.61
CA THR A 48 3.07 -11.15 10.08
C THR A 48 2.79 -12.17 8.98
N HIS A 49 2.68 -11.75 7.71
CA HIS A 49 2.25 -12.63 6.62
C HIS A 49 3.37 -13.03 5.67
N GLN A 50 3.91 -12.07 4.90
CA GLN A 50 4.84 -12.37 3.79
C GLN A 50 6.25 -11.84 4.01
N ASN A 51 6.43 -10.96 4.98
CA ASN A 51 7.68 -10.29 5.34
C ASN A 51 8.46 -9.78 4.11
N ARG A 52 7.74 -9.11 3.20
CA ARG A 52 8.34 -8.63 1.96
C ARG A 52 9.17 -7.39 2.24
N ILE A 53 10.47 -7.60 2.42
CA ILE A 53 11.45 -6.55 2.71
C ILE A 53 11.38 -5.37 1.74
N GLN A 54 11.09 -5.62 0.46
CA GLN A 54 10.97 -4.55 -0.55
C GLN A 54 9.78 -3.62 -0.28
N ILE A 55 8.67 -4.16 0.22
CA ILE A 55 7.46 -3.40 0.58
C ILE A 55 7.70 -2.64 1.87
N LEU A 56 8.30 -3.29 2.88
CA LEU A 56 8.68 -2.64 4.13
C LEU A 56 9.61 -1.43 3.93
N ARG A 57 10.54 -1.50 2.97
CA ARG A 57 11.40 -0.35 2.60
C ARG A 57 10.61 0.80 1.98
N ARG A 58 9.61 0.51 1.15
CA ARG A 58 8.74 1.52 0.52
C ARG A 58 7.82 2.17 1.55
N LEU A 59 7.23 1.37 2.44
CA LEU A 59 6.46 1.86 3.59
C LEU A 59 7.31 2.77 4.48
N LYS A 60 8.55 2.36 4.80
CA LYS A 60 9.46 3.21 5.57
C LYS A 60 9.69 4.57 4.90
N ARG A 61 9.97 4.60 3.59
CA ARG A 61 10.15 5.85 2.84
C ARG A 61 8.90 6.74 2.93
N ARG A 62 7.72 6.16 2.73
CA ARG A 62 6.46 6.92 2.82
C ARG A 62 6.25 7.50 4.24
N ALA A 63 6.61 6.76 5.28
CA ALA A 63 6.57 7.27 6.65
C ALA A 63 7.55 8.41 6.91
N GLU A 64 8.70 8.45 6.22
CA GLU A 64 9.64 9.57 6.27
C GLU A 64 9.07 10.79 5.54
N GLU A 65 8.40 10.60 4.40
CA GLU A 65 7.71 11.67 3.66
C GLU A 65 6.60 12.32 4.49
N ILE A 66 5.70 11.53 5.08
CA ILE A 66 4.60 12.05 5.93
C ILE A 66 5.11 12.82 7.16
N ARG A 67 6.30 12.48 7.67
CA ARG A 67 6.91 13.21 8.80
C ARG A 67 7.64 14.48 8.39
N ALA A 68 7.96 14.62 7.11
CA ALA A 68 8.66 15.77 6.54
C ALA A 68 7.69 16.83 6.00
N GLU A 69 6.42 16.46 5.80
CA GLU A 69 5.28 17.37 5.59
C GLU A 69 4.90 18.10 6.88
#